data_AF-A0A1H7I5E1-F1
#
_entry.id   AF-A0A1H7I5E1-F1
#
_cell.length_a   1.000
_cell.length_b   1.000
_cell.length_c   1.000
_cell.angle_alpha   90.00
_cell.angle_beta   90.00
_cell.angle_gamma   90.00
#
_symmetry.space_group_name_H-M   'P 1'
#
loop_
_entity.id
_entity.type
_entity.pdbx_description
1 polymer ?
#
loop_
_entity_poly.entity_id
_entity_poly.type
_entity_poly.pdbx_seq_one_letter_code
_entity_poly.pdbx_strand_id
1 'polypeptide(L)'
;MMDMQATGTPPTEGSNGATAAPQTVTLRDVYTAVRPRWKTLLLASVAAGAFAYGISLLIPPTFTAKTSIISPQQQQNSAAAALSSLGALSGLAGAAGVIKSPSDQYIGLMQSVTVSDRLVDEFKLMDLYDAKFKEDARKTLEKRVRISAGKKDNLISVEVDDRDPVRAAAMANAYVRELKQLTNGLALTEAQQRRNFFEQQLTETKEALKVAQRALEKSGFSAGALKSEPKSAAEAYARVKAEIASTEVRLGSLRRTLTETAPEIQQQTAVLSGLRSQLAGLEQPLQAGGNQDYVSAYREYKYQETLFEVYARQFELAKMDEAREGTLIQVLDPATPPEKRSKPRRSTIAAGAAFVTFLLLCLFFTRRHFRTTTA
;
A
#
# COMPACT_ATOMS: atom_id res chain seq x y z
N MET A 1 -96.56 -55.84 -19.84
CA MET A 1 -95.82 -55.86 -21.11
C MET A 1 -94.38 -56.18 -20.78
N MET A 2 -93.96 -57.38 -21.16
CA MET A 2 -92.59 -57.84 -21.48
C MET A 2 -91.43 -57.58 -20.50
N ASP A 3 -90.99 -58.70 -19.92
CA ASP A 3 -89.62 -59.21 -19.72
C ASP A 3 -88.50 -58.24 -19.30
N MET A 4 -87.93 -58.35 -18.10
CA MET A 4 -86.96 -59.36 -17.61
C MET A 4 -85.58 -59.33 -18.30
N GLN A 5 -84.56 -59.14 -17.44
CA GLN A 5 -83.13 -59.51 -17.53
C GLN A 5 -82.13 -58.49 -18.10
N ALA A 6 -81.38 -57.87 -17.18
CA ALA A 6 -79.91 -57.84 -17.27
C ALA A 6 -79.32 -57.96 -15.85
N THR A 7 -78.51 -58.99 -15.66
CA THR A 7 -77.94 -59.57 -14.45
C THR A 7 -76.80 -58.75 -13.83
N GLY A 8 -76.62 -58.88 -12.50
CA GLY A 8 -75.53 -58.24 -11.75
C GLY A 8 -74.29 -59.12 -11.48
N THR A 9 -73.14 -58.43 -11.34
CA THR A 9 -71.98 -58.59 -10.42
C THR A 9 -71.01 -59.80 -10.53
N PRO A 10 -69.79 -59.77 -9.90
CA PRO A 10 -68.62 -58.85 -9.94
C PRO A 10 -67.28 -59.70 -10.08
N PRO A 11 -66.11 -59.43 -9.45
CA PRO A 11 -65.15 -58.29 -9.36
C PRO A 11 -63.75 -58.64 -9.99
N THR A 12 -62.73 -57.77 -9.91
CA THR A 12 -61.31 -58.18 -9.68
C THR A 12 -60.36 -56.99 -9.42
N GLU A 13 -59.50 -57.19 -8.42
CA GLU A 13 -58.39 -56.35 -7.98
C GLU A 13 -57.25 -56.23 -9.03
N GLY A 14 -56.46 -55.16 -8.91
CA GLY A 14 -55.14 -55.03 -9.54
C GLY A 14 -54.59 -53.60 -9.34
N SER A 15 -53.88 -53.33 -8.24
CA SER A 15 -52.42 -53.44 -8.12
C SER A 15 -51.64 -52.25 -8.72
N ASN A 16 -51.23 -51.36 -7.83
CA ASN A 16 -49.89 -50.75 -7.70
C ASN A 16 -49.10 -50.32 -8.95
N GLY A 17 -48.82 -49.01 -9.01
CA GLY A 17 -47.47 -48.46 -8.86
C GLY A 17 -46.56 -48.40 -10.09
N ALA A 18 -46.21 -47.18 -10.50
CA ALA A 18 -44.81 -46.82 -10.84
C ALA A 18 -44.68 -45.30 -11.01
N THR A 19 -44.15 -44.68 -9.98
CA THR A 19 -43.50 -43.37 -9.98
C THR A 19 -42.53 -43.23 -11.17
N ALA A 20 -42.68 -42.16 -11.95
CA ALA A 20 -41.72 -41.77 -12.97
C ALA A 20 -40.36 -41.48 -12.31
N ALA A 21 -39.44 -42.44 -12.36
CA ALA A 21 -38.08 -42.26 -11.88
C ALA A 21 -37.38 -41.19 -12.74
N PRO A 22 -36.59 -40.27 -12.14
CA PRO A 22 -35.76 -39.35 -12.90
C PRO A 22 -34.77 -40.17 -13.74
N GLN A 23 -34.79 -39.99 -15.06
CA GLN A 23 -33.90 -40.68 -15.98
C GLN A 23 -32.44 -40.34 -15.63
N THR A 24 -31.75 -41.25 -14.96
CA THR A 24 -30.32 -41.12 -14.66
C THR A 24 -29.53 -41.49 -15.91
N VAL A 25 -28.86 -40.50 -16.50
CA VAL A 25 -27.98 -40.74 -17.66
C VAL A 25 -26.85 -41.67 -17.21
N THR A 26 -26.86 -42.92 -17.67
CA THR A 26 -25.85 -43.91 -17.30
C THR A 26 -24.65 -43.82 -18.26
N LEU A 27 -23.41 -44.00 -17.76
CA LEU A 27 -22.19 -43.96 -18.58
C LEU A 27 -22.24 -44.92 -19.79
N ARG A 28 -23.00 -46.01 -19.67
CA ARG A 28 -23.24 -46.99 -20.74
C ARG A 28 -24.06 -46.41 -21.90
N ASP A 29 -25.00 -45.51 -21.62
CA ASP A 29 -25.86 -44.86 -22.63
C ASP A 29 -25.09 -43.81 -23.43
N VAL A 30 -24.14 -43.13 -22.76
CA VAL A 30 -23.19 -42.24 -23.44
C VAL A 30 -22.32 -43.05 -24.40
N TYR A 31 -21.83 -44.21 -23.96
CA TYR A 31 -20.98 -45.07 -24.77
C TYR A 31 -21.69 -45.65 -26.00
N THR A 32 -22.92 -46.13 -25.87
CA THR A 32 -23.70 -46.69 -27.01
C THR A 32 -24.09 -45.62 -28.02
N ALA A 33 -24.41 -44.40 -27.59
CA ALA A 33 -24.72 -43.29 -28.49
C ALA A 33 -23.50 -42.75 -29.25
N VAL A 34 -22.31 -42.80 -28.63
CA VAL A 34 -21.05 -42.23 -29.16
C VAL A 34 -20.31 -43.22 -30.07
N ARG A 35 -20.27 -44.51 -29.71
CA ARG A 35 -19.52 -45.55 -30.44
C ARG A 35 -19.76 -45.62 -31.96
N PRO A 36 -21.00 -45.58 -32.48
CA PRO A 36 -21.23 -45.67 -33.93
C PRO A 36 -20.80 -44.40 -34.69
N ARG A 37 -20.68 -43.26 -34.01
CA ARG A 37 -20.39 -41.95 -34.62
C ARG A 37 -19.04 -41.36 -34.20
N TRP A 38 -18.17 -42.16 -33.57
CA TRP A 38 -16.89 -41.70 -33.02
C TRP A 38 -15.96 -41.05 -34.07
N LYS A 39 -15.98 -41.53 -35.33
CA LYS A 39 -15.23 -40.91 -36.43
C LYS A 39 -15.74 -39.52 -36.77
N THR A 40 -17.06 -39.31 -36.79
CA THR A 40 -17.65 -37.98 -37.05
C THR A 40 -17.42 -37.01 -35.90
N LEU A 41 -17.40 -37.51 -34.66
CA LEU A 41 -17.06 -36.72 -33.48
C LEU A 41 -15.61 -36.23 -33.52
N LEU A 42 -14.66 -37.15 -33.79
CA LEU A 42 -13.26 -36.79 -33.93
C LEU A 42 -13.03 -35.83 -35.10
N LEU A 43 -13.60 -36.11 -36.27
CA LEU A 43 -13.44 -35.26 -37.45
C LEU A 43 -14.00 -33.84 -37.21
N ALA A 44 -15.19 -33.72 -36.63
CA ALA A 44 -15.81 -32.43 -36.35
C ALA A 44 -15.03 -31.63 -35.29
N SER A 45 -14.52 -32.30 -34.24
CA SER A 45 -13.68 -31.65 -33.23
C SER A 45 -12.34 -31.19 -33.79
N VAL A 46 -11.69 -31.99 -34.64
CA VAL A 46 -10.44 -31.60 -35.31
C VAL A 46 -10.68 -30.46 -36.28
N ALA A 47 -11.78 -30.48 -37.04
CA ALA A 47 -12.17 -29.39 -37.93
C ALA A 47 -12.44 -28.09 -37.17
N ALA A 48 -13.14 -28.15 -36.04
CA ALA A 48 -13.37 -26.99 -35.16
C ALA A 48 -12.06 -26.46 -34.56
N GLY A 49 -11.15 -27.35 -34.14
CA GLY A 49 -9.82 -26.97 -33.68
C GLY A 49 -8.98 -26.29 -34.76
N ALA A 50 -9.00 -26.81 -35.99
CA ALA A 50 -8.30 -26.23 -37.13
C ALA A 50 -8.90 -24.86 -37.53
N PHE A 51 -10.22 -24.72 -37.47
CA PHE A 51 -10.92 -23.47 -37.70
C PHE A 51 -10.57 -22.42 -36.63
N ALA A 52 -10.58 -22.81 -35.35
CA ALA A 52 -10.16 -21.95 -34.24
C ALA A 52 -8.68 -21.53 -34.34
N TYR A 53 -7.81 -22.44 -34.79
CA TYR A 53 -6.41 -22.13 -35.08
C TYR A 53 -6.30 -21.11 -36.22
N GLY A 54 -7.08 -21.29 -37.29
CA GLY A 54 -7.18 -20.35 -38.40
C GLY A 54 -7.59 -18.94 -37.96
N ILE A 55 -8.66 -18.84 -37.16
CA ILE A 55 -9.10 -17.54 -36.60
C ILE A 55 -8.02 -16.94 -35.68
N SER A 56 -7.33 -17.76 -34.91
CA SER A 56 -6.26 -17.29 -34.03
C SER A 56 -5.05 -16.70 -34.80
N LEU A 57 -4.90 -16.99 -36.10
CA LEU A 57 -3.90 -16.35 -36.96
C LEU A 57 -4.23 -14.89 -37.30
N LEU A 58 -5.52 -14.51 -37.28
CA LEU A 58 -5.96 -13.14 -37.54
C LEU A 58 -5.72 -12.20 -36.36
N ILE A 59 -5.57 -12.74 -35.14
CA ILE A 59 -5.29 -11.94 -33.94
C ILE A 59 -3.81 -11.56 -33.93
N PRO A 60 -3.47 -10.25 -33.89
CA PRO A 60 -2.09 -9.81 -33.90
C PRO A 60 -1.33 -10.37 -32.68
N PRO A 61 -0.06 -10.77 -32.85
CA PRO A 61 0.75 -11.26 -31.73
C PRO A 61 0.95 -10.14 -30.71
N THR A 62 0.91 -10.49 -29.43
CA THR A 62 1.26 -9.58 -28.34
C THR A 62 2.43 -10.13 -27.55
N PHE A 63 3.28 -9.21 -27.13
CA PHE A 63 4.53 -9.39 -26.43
C PHE A 63 4.38 -8.81 -25.03
N THR A 64 4.83 -9.56 -24.03
CA THR A 64 4.78 -9.12 -22.62
C THR A 64 6.20 -8.85 -22.18
N ALA A 65 6.48 -7.61 -21.75
CA ALA A 65 7.73 -7.26 -21.12
C ALA A 65 7.52 -7.11 -19.60
N LYS A 66 8.49 -7.53 -18.80
CA LYS A 66 8.40 -7.54 -17.34
C LYS A 66 9.58 -6.79 -16.73
N THR A 67 9.32 -5.86 -15.81
CA THR A 67 10.33 -5.30 -14.91
C THR A 67 9.98 -5.62 -13.47
N SER A 68 10.99 -5.79 -12.63
CA SER A 68 10.82 -6.10 -11.20
C SER A 68 11.60 -5.11 -10.35
N ILE A 69 10.94 -4.56 -9.34
CA ILE A 69 11.54 -3.64 -8.34
C ILE A 69 11.43 -4.24 -6.94
N ILE A 70 12.40 -3.91 -6.10
CA ILE A 70 12.36 -4.25 -4.68
C ILE A 70 11.52 -3.19 -3.97
N SER A 71 10.49 -3.61 -3.23
CA SER A 71 9.74 -2.71 -2.36
C SER A 71 10.67 -2.23 -1.24
N PRO A 72 10.94 -0.93 -1.09
CA PRO A 72 11.77 -0.44 0.00
C PRO A 72 11.06 -0.79 1.31
N GLN A 73 11.71 -1.60 2.15
CA GLN A 73 11.19 -1.88 3.47
C GLN A 73 11.28 -0.58 4.27
N GLN A 74 10.12 0.00 4.57
CA GLN A 74 10.05 0.92 5.70
C GLN A 74 10.52 0.12 6.90
N GLN A 75 11.56 0.61 7.56
CA GLN A 75 12.10 0.03 8.77
C GLN A 75 10.99 0.11 9.81
N GLN A 76 10.21 -0.96 9.91
CA GLN A 76 8.98 -1.00 10.68
C GLN A 76 9.34 -0.67 12.12
N ASN A 77 8.83 0.45 12.65
CA ASN A 77 9.01 0.80 14.05
C ASN A 77 8.62 -0.43 14.89
N SER A 78 9.58 -0.97 15.62
CA SER A 78 9.44 -2.19 16.44
C SER A 78 8.31 -2.09 17.47
N ALA A 79 7.92 -0.87 17.85
CA ALA A 79 6.74 -0.59 18.66
C ALA A 79 5.39 -0.91 17.95
N ALA A 80 5.28 -0.70 16.64
CA ALA A 80 4.08 -1.05 15.87
C ALA A 80 3.94 -2.57 15.68
N ALA A 81 5.06 -3.30 15.63
CA ALA A 81 5.06 -4.76 15.60
C ALA A 81 4.51 -5.36 16.91
N ALA A 82 4.87 -4.79 18.07
CA ALA A 82 4.30 -5.19 19.36
C ALA A 82 2.79 -4.94 19.45
N LEU A 83 2.30 -3.78 18.98
CA LEU A 83 0.88 -3.48 18.95
C LEU A 83 0.09 -4.36 17.94
N SER A 84 0.72 -4.72 16.81
CA SER A 84 0.13 -5.67 15.84
C SER A 84 0.00 -7.09 16.40
N SER A 85 0.92 -7.50 17.28
CA SER A 85 0.82 -8.79 18.00
C SER A 85 -0.32 -8.80 19.02
N LEU A 86 -0.67 -7.64 19.58
CA LEU A 86 -1.82 -7.48 20.47
C LEU A 86 -3.15 -7.41 19.69
N GLY A 87 -3.14 -6.80 18.50
CA GLY A 87 -4.27 -6.82 17.56
C GLY A 87 -4.56 -8.21 16.98
N ALA A 88 -3.57 -9.09 16.89
CA ALA A 88 -3.75 -10.48 16.46
C ALA A 88 -4.57 -11.33 17.45
N LEU A 89 -4.58 -10.97 18.75
CA LEU A 89 -5.48 -11.58 19.74
C LEU A 89 -6.94 -11.14 19.59
N SER A 90 -7.20 -10.00 18.92
CA SER A 90 -8.55 -9.55 18.56
C SER A 90 -9.06 -10.17 17.25
N GLY A 91 -8.26 -11.01 16.59
CA GLY A 91 -8.55 -11.59 15.27
C GLY A 91 -9.60 -12.72 15.24
N LEU A 92 -10.16 -13.12 16.39
CA LEU A 92 -11.14 -14.22 16.47
C LEU A 92 -12.58 -13.80 16.15
N ALA A 93 -12.87 -12.51 15.91
CA ALA A 93 -14.24 -12.00 15.73
C ALA A 93 -14.57 -11.36 14.36
N GLY A 94 -13.68 -11.38 13.37
CA GLY A 94 -14.03 -10.80 12.06
C GLY A 94 -12.86 -10.67 11.09
N ALA A 95 -12.48 -11.79 10.47
CA ALA A 95 -11.41 -11.84 9.48
C ALA A 95 -11.84 -11.19 8.15
N ALA A 96 -11.71 -9.87 8.06
CA ALA A 96 -11.52 -9.13 6.80
C ALA A 96 -10.84 -7.76 7.04
N GLY A 97 -9.89 -7.72 7.97
CA GLY A 97 -9.02 -6.55 8.15
C GLY A 97 -7.94 -6.55 7.06
N VAL A 98 -8.17 -5.82 5.97
CA VAL A 98 -7.18 -5.56 4.92
C VAL A 98 -6.02 -4.78 5.53
N ILE A 99 -4.99 -5.48 6.01
CA ILE A 99 -3.68 -4.88 6.24
C ILE A 99 -3.13 -4.57 4.85
N LYS A 100 -3.31 -3.33 4.41
CA LYS A 100 -2.69 -2.83 3.17
C LYS A 100 -1.18 -2.93 3.34
N SER A 101 -0.53 -3.68 2.46
CA SER A 101 0.93 -3.79 2.47
C SER A 101 1.53 -2.48 1.96
N PRO A 102 2.71 -2.04 2.45
CA PRO A 102 3.46 -0.94 1.86
C PRO A 102 3.63 -1.08 0.33
N SER A 103 3.71 -2.32 -0.17
CA SER A 103 3.77 -2.62 -1.60
C SER A 103 2.48 -2.26 -2.35
N ASP A 104 1.30 -2.33 -1.72
CA ASP A 104 0.02 -1.93 -2.33
C ASP A 104 -0.04 -0.41 -2.53
N GLN A 105 0.62 0.37 -1.67
CA GLN A 105 0.74 1.82 -1.84
C GLN A 105 1.54 2.17 -3.09
N TYR A 106 2.68 1.52 -3.31
CA TYR A 106 3.48 1.71 -4.53
C TYR A 106 2.72 1.28 -5.79
N ILE A 107 1.92 0.22 -5.73
CA ILE A 107 1.02 -0.19 -6.82
C ILE A 107 -0.01 0.91 -7.11
N GLY A 108 -0.66 1.43 -6.07
CA GLY A 108 -1.62 2.53 -6.20
C GLY A 108 -1.00 3.80 -6.78
N LEU A 109 0.25 4.13 -6.41
CA LEU A 109 0.99 5.26 -6.99
C LEU A 109 1.28 5.04 -8.48
N MET A 110 1.68 3.83 -8.89
CA MET A 110 1.87 3.50 -10.31
C MET A 110 0.58 3.52 -11.12
N GLN A 111 -0.56 3.18 -10.50
CA GLN A 111 -1.88 3.22 -11.12
C GLN A 111 -2.54 4.61 -11.05
N SER A 112 -1.86 5.60 -10.48
CA SER A 112 -2.40 6.95 -10.37
C SER A 112 -2.62 7.60 -11.75
N VAL A 113 -3.54 8.57 -11.78
CA VAL A 113 -3.83 9.35 -12.99
C VAL A 113 -2.57 10.09 -13.45
N THR A 114 -1.76 10.62 -12.52
CA THR A 114 -0.53 11.35 -12.84
C THR A 114 0.48 10.50 -13.60
N VAL A 115 0.74 9.27 -13.15
CA VAL A 115 1.66 8.35 -13.86
C VAL A 115 1.08 7.94 -15.20
N SER A 116 -0.22 7.61 -15.22
CA SER A 116 -0.91 7.18 -16.43
C SER A 116 -0.92 8.27 -17.52
N ASP A 117 -1.17 9.53 -17.15
CA ASP A 117 -1.18 10.66 -18.09
C ASP A 117 0.21 10.93 -18.68
N ARG A 118 1.25 10.87 -17.85
CA ARG A 118 2.64 11.02 -18.34
C ARG A 118 3.03 9.93 -19.32
N LEU A 119 2.64 8.68 -19.06
CA LEU A 119 2.87 7.57 -19.98
C LEU A 119 2.05 7.70 -21.27
N VAL A 120 0.80 8.17 -21.17
CA VAL A 120 -0.05 8.44 -22.34
C VAL A 120 0.60 9.51 -23.23
N ASP A 121 1.16 10.56 -22.63
CA ASP A 121 1.81 11.65 -23.35
C ASP A 121 3.19 11.23 -23.92
N GLU A 122 4.04 10.53 -23.13
CA GLU A 122 5.38 10.06 -23.54
C GLU A 122 5.31 9.10 -24.73
N PHE A 123 4.39 8.13 -24.69
CA PHE A 123 4.24 7.11 -25.73
C PHE A 123 3.18 7.45 -26.79
N LYS A 124 2.59 8.66 -26.74
CA LYS A 124 1.53 9.11 -27.66
C LYS A 124 0.41 8.07 -27.79
N LEU A 125 -0.05 7.55 -26.66
CA LEU A 125 -1.01 6.44 -26.62
C LEU A 125 -2.39 6.83 -27.15
N MET A 126 -2.71 8.11 -27.21
CA MET A 126 -3.96 8.59 -27.84
C MET A 126 -4.02 8.21 -29.32
N ASP A 127 -2.94 8.46 -30.06
CA ASP A 127 -2.84 8.11 -31.48
C ASP A 127 -2.77 6.59 -31.67
N LEU A 128 -2.06 5.91 -30.77
CA LEU A 128 -1.85 4.46 -30.87
C LEU A 128 -3.11 3.63 -30.60
N TYR A 129 -3.98 4.13 -29.72
CA TYR A 129 -5.23 3.46 -29.33
C TYR A 129 -6.45 4.03 -30.06
N ASP A 130 -6.28 5.03 -30.92
CA ASP A 130 -7.37 5.77 -31.59
C ASP A 130 -8.39 6.32 -30.56
N ALA A 131 -7.86 6.88 -29.47
CA ALA A 131 -8.65 7.36 -28.34
C ALA A 131 -8.95 8.86 -28.46
N LYS A 132 -10.23 9.22 -28.41
CA LYS A 132 -10.68 10.62 -28.45
C LYS A 132 -10.41 11.38 -27.15
N PHE A 133 -10.42 10.68 -26.02
CA PHE A 133 -10.22 11.25 -24.69
C PHE A 133 -9.05 10.56 -23.97
N LYS A 134 -8.31 11.32 -23.15
CA LYS A 134 -7.22 10.77 -22.31
C LYS A 134 -7.72 9.66 -21.38
N GLU A 135 -8.95 9.76 -20.87
CA GLU A 135 -9.54 8.74 -20.01
C GLU A 135 -9.66 7.37 -20.71
N ASP A 136 -10.05 7.36 -21.98
CA ASP A 136 -10.16 6.12 -22.77
C ASP A 136 -8.78 5.51 -23.04
N ALA A 137 -7.77 6.36 -23.28
CA ALA A 137 -6.38 5.92 -23.40
C ALA A 137 -5.87 5.30 -22.09
N ARG A 138 -6.16 5.93 -20.94
CA ARG A 138 -5.81 5.39 -19.61
C ARG A 138 -6.49 4.04 -19.34
N LYS A 139 -7.80 3.91 -19.57
CA LYS A 139 -8.53 2.64 -19.40
C LYS A 139 -7.98 1.53 -20.30
N THR A 140 -7.54 1.89 -21.51
CA THR A 140 -6.92 0.93 -22.43
C THR A 140 -5.54 0.51 -21.97
N LEU A 141 -4.74 1.46 -21.47
CA LEU A 141 -3.43 1.20 -20.87
C LEU A 141 -3.56 0.29 -19.63
N GLU A 142 -4.49 0.60 -18.72
CA GLU A 142 -4.74 -0.18 -17.51
C GLU A 142 -5.06 -1.66 -17.82
N LYS A 143 -5.82 -1.93 -18.89
CA LYS A 143 -6.13 -3.30 -19.31
C LYS A 143 -4.92 -4.07 -19.88
N ARG A 144 -3.91 -3.36 -20.37
CA ARG A 144 -2.69 -3.92 -20.97
C ARG A 144 -1.53 -4.02 -19.99
N VAL A 145 -1.66 -3.43 -18.81
CA VAL A 145 -0.63 -3.41 -17.78
C VAL A 145 -1.09 -4.25 -16.60
N ARG A 146 -0.19 -5.09 -16.07
CA ARG A 146 -0.43 -5.87 -14.86
C ARG A 146 0.66 -5.54 -13.87
N ILE A 147 0.24 -5.00 -12.73
CA ILE A 147 1.13 -4.67 -11.62
C ILE A 147 0.74 -5.57 -10.46
N SER A 148 1.70 -6.31 -9.93
CA SER A 148 1.48 -7.22 -8.81
C SER A 148 2.62 -7.18 -7.82
N ALA A 149 2.30 -7.19 -6.53
CA ALA A 149 3.26 -7.43 -5.47
C ALA A 149 3.29 -8.94 -5.17
N GLY A 150 4.46 -9.54 -5.28
CA GLY A 150 4.66 -10.92 -4.88
C GLY A 150 4.69 -11.03 -3.35
N LYS A 151 3.70 -11.75 -2.80
CA LYS A 151 3.54 -11.92 -1.34
C LYS A 151 4.67 -12.70 -0.67
N LYS A 152 5.50 -13.40 -1.46
CA LYS A 152 6.57 -14.29 -0.99
C LYS A 152 7.98 -13.74 -1.22
N ASP A 153 8.16 -12.96 -2.29
CA ASP A 153 9.45 -12.41 -2.71
C ASP A 153 9.59 -10.90 -2.41
N ASN A 154 8.51 -10.24 -1.96
CA ASN A 154 8.46 -8.79 -1.71
C ASN A 154 8.90 -7.95 -2.93
N LEU A 155 8.73 -8.51 -4.13
CA LEU A 155 9.02 -7.83 -5.39
C LEU A 155 7.72 -7.26 -5.96
N ILE A 156 7.81 -6.07 -6.53
CA ILE A 156 6.73 -5.52 -7.34
C ILE A 156 7.11 -5.74 -8.80
N SER A 157 6.28 -6.48 -9.52
CA SER A 157 6.46 -6.72 -10.95
C SER A 157 5.48 -5.91 -11.77
N VAL A 158 5.99 -5.24 -12.80
CA VAL A 158 5.19 -4.55 -13.82
C VAL A 158 5.33 -5.30 -15.14
N GLU A 159 4.22 -5.85 -15.61
CA GLU A 159 4.11 -6.54 -16.90
C GLU A 159 3.29 -5.70 -17.87
N VAL A 160 3.80 -5.46 -19.07
CA VAL A 160 3.12 -4.66 -20.09
C VAL A 160 2.96 -5.47 -21.38
N ASP A 161 1.71 -5.56 -21.86
CA ASP A 161 1.35 -6.22 -23.11
C ASP A 161 1.27 -5.21 -24.26
N ASP A 162 2.12 -5.38 -25.28
CA ASP A 162 2.05 -4.60 -26.53
C ASP A 162 2.30 -5.46 -27.78
N ARG A 163 1.92 -4.98 -28.96
CA ARG A 163 2.25 -5.56 -30.27
C ARG A 163 3.72 -5.37 -30.64
N ASP A 164 4.35 -4.31 -30.14
CA ASP A 164 5.76 -4.03 -30.37
C ASP A 164 6.59 -4.43 -29.13
N PRO A 165 7.53 -5.38 -29.23
CA PRO A 165 8.36 -5.81 -28.09
C PRO A 165 9.22 -4.68 -27.52
N VAL A 166 9.68 -3.74 -28.36
CA VAL A 166 10.52 -2.62 -27.92
C VAL A 166 9.69 -1.64 -27.09
N ARG A 167 8.49 -1.31 -27.56
CA ARG A 167 7.56 -0.43 -26.83
C ARG A 167 7.08 -1.07 -25.53
N ALA A 168 6.80 -2.37 -25.52
CA ALA A 168 6.43 -3.09 -24.28
C ALA A 168 7.51 -2.93 -23.20
N ALA A 169 8.77 -3.16 -23.55
CA ALA A 169 9.89 -3.02 -22.62
C ALA A 169 10.11 -1.56 -22.18
N ALA A 170 10.02 -0.61 -23.11
CA ALA A 170 10.14 0.80 -22.81
C ALA A 170 9.04 1.28 -21.84
N MET A 171 7.78 0.89 -22.06
CA MET A 171 6.66 1.23 -21.17
C MET A 171 6.82 0.62 -19.78
N ALA A 172 7.21 -0.66 -19.69
CA ALA A 172 7.45 -1.32 -18.41
C ALA A 172 8.51 -0.58 -17.58
N ASN A 173 9.64 -0.22 -18.21
CA ASN A 173 10.69 0.57 -17.56
C ASN A 173 10.25 2.00 -17.23
N ALA A 174 9.38 2.61 -18.06
CA ALA A 174 8.85 3.95 -17.83
C ALA A 174 7.96 4.00 -16.58
N TYR A 175 7.14 2.98 -16.30
CA TYR A 175 6.38 2.89 -15.05
C TYR A 175 7.26 3.03 -13.80
N VAL A 176 8.41 2.35 -13.79
CA VAL A 176 9.36 2.43 -12.68
C VAL A 176 10.02 3.79 -12.59
N ARG A 177 10.34 4.41 -13.74
CA ARG A 177 10.91 5.74 -13.81
C ARG A 177 9.94 6.81 -13.29
N GLU A 178 8.68 6.73 -13.70
CA GLU A 178 7.63 7.65 -13.25
C GLU A 178 7.29 7.44 -11.78
N LEU A 179 7.29 6.19 -11.29
CA LEU A 179 7.17 5.94 -9.86
C LEU A 179 8.29 6.64 -9.08
N LYS A 180 9.55 6.52 -9.52
CA LYS A 180 10.68 7.21 -8.88
C LYS A 180 10.50 8.72 -8.86
N GLN A 181 10.10 9.32 -9.97
CA GLN A 181 9.87 10.76 -10.04
C GLN A 181 8.72 11.20 -9.12
N LEU A 182 7.62 10.45 -9.12
CA LEU A 182 6.46 10.75 -8.30
C LEU A 182 6.79 10.62 -6.82
N THR A 183 7.48 9.55 -6.40
CA THR A 183 7.93 9.37 -5.02
C THR A 183 8.90 10.47 -4.60
N ASN A 184 9.87 10.84 -5.44
CA ASN A 184 10.79 11.94 -5.14
C ASN A 184 10.10 13.31 -5.02
N GLY A 185 9.02 13.54 -5.78
CA GLY A 185 8.24 14.78 -5.71
C GLY A 185 7.22 14.84 -4.57
N LEU A 186 6.71 13.68 -4.14
CA LEU A 186 5.75 13.56 -3.02
C LEU A 186 6.44 13.42 -1.66
N ALA A 187 7.68 12.94 -1.64
CA ALA A 187 8.43 12.73 -0.43
C ALA A 187 8.93 14.06 0.12
N LEU A 188 8.06 14.83 0.80
CA LEU A 188 8.52 15.49 2.02
C LEU A 188 8.57 14.38 3.07
N THR A 189 9.72 13.72 3.20
CA THR A 189 9.85 12.62 4.18
C THR A 189 9.70 13.16 5.60
N GLU A 190 9.34 12.30 6.55
CA GLU A 190 9.36 12.69 7.96
C GLU A 190 10.76 13.17 8.38
N ALA A 191 11.85 12.57 7.85
CA ALA A 191 13.19 13.10 8.07
C ALA A 191 13.42 14.48 7.45
N GLN A 192 12.94 14.76 6.23
CA GLN A 192 13.02 16.09 5.63
C GLN A 192 12.27 17.14 6.43
N GLN A 193 11.06 16.82 6.90
CA GLN A 193 10.27 17.73 7.72
C GLN A 193 10.94 18.00 9.06
N ARG A 194 11.53 16.97 9.69
CA ARG A 194 12.35 17.12 10.90
C ARG A 194 13.61 17.96 10.66
N ARG A 195 14.33 17.74 9.54
CA ARG A 195 15.53 18.52 9.19
C ARG A 195 15.20 19.98 9.00
N ASN A 196 14.16 20.29 8.20
CA ASN A 196 13.66 21.64 7.98
C ASN A 196 13.28 22.33 9.31
N PHE A 197 12.56 21.63 10.19
CA PHE A 197 12.16 22.16 11.49
C PHE A 197 13.38 22.51 12.36
N PHE A 198 14.33 21.58 12.53
CA PHE A 198 15.52 21.83 13.35
C PHE A 198 16.46 22.86 12.73
N GLU A 199 16.52 22.96 11.40
CA GLU A 199 17.28 24.01 10.72
C GLU A 199 16.72 25.41 11.01
N GLN A 200 15.39 25.55 10.96
CA GLN A 200 14.74 26.80 11.30
C GLN A 200 14.97 27.17 12.77
N GLN A 201 14.76 26.22 13.70
CA GLN A 201 14.99 26.44 15.13
C GLN A 201 16.46 26.74 15.45
N LEU A 202 17.40 26.07 14.76
CA LEU A 202 18.83 26.34 14.90
C LEU A 202 19.18 27.76 14.45
N THR A 203 18.57 28.23 13.36
CA THR A 203 18.79 29.59 12.84
C THR A 203 18.22 30.65 13.79
N GLU A 204 17.00 30.44 14.29
CA GLU A 204 16.35 31.32 15.27
C GLU A 204 17.18 31.39 16.57
N THR A 205 17.60 30.23 17.09
CA THR A 205 18.40 30.14 18.33
C THR A 205 19.79 30.74 18.13
N LYS A 206 20.40 30.60 16.95
CA LYS A 206 21.69 31.23 16.63
C LYS A 206 21.61 32.76 16.68
N GLU A 207 20.54 33.36 16.17
CA GLU A 207 20.35 34.80 16.28
C GLU A 207 20.01 35.23 17.71
N ALA A 208 19.18 34.47 18.43
CA ALA A 208 18.90 34.72 19.85
C ALA A 208 20.16 34.63 20.72
N LEU A 209 21.03 33.65 20.48
CA LEU A 209 22.32 33.49 21.14
C LEU A 209 23.24 34.69 20.89
N LYS A 210 23.32 35.21 19.66
CA LYS A 210 24.09 36.43 19.36
C LYS A 210 23.56 37.64 20.14
N VAL A 211 22.23 37.78 20.24
CA VAL A 211 21.61 38.88 21.00
C VAL A 211 21.92 38.73 22.49
N ALA A 212 21.77 37.53 23.05
CA ALA A 212 22.07 37.23 24.45
C ALA A 212 23.56 37.44 24.76
N GLN A 213 24.46 37.03 23.86
CA GLN A 213 25.90 37.24 23.99
C GLN A 213 26.24 38.73 23.99
N ARG A 214 25.68 39.54 23.08
CA ARG A 214 25.88 41.00 23.08
C ARG A 214 25.32 41.66 24.35
N ALA A 215 24.19 41.17 24.86
CA ALA A 215 23.61 41.67 26.10
C ALA A 215 24.52 41.35 27.31
N LEU A 216 25.12 40.16 27.32
CA LEU A 216 26.11 39.75 28.32
C LEU A 216 27.41 40.55 28.22
N GLU A 217 27.88 40.85 27.01
CA GLU A 217 29.06 41.71 26.80
C GLU A 217 28.80 43.14 27.29
N LYS A 218 27.59 43.67 27.05
CA LYS A 218 27.17 45.02 27.45
C LYS A 218 26.92 45.17 28.94
N SER A 219 26.53 44.11 29.64
CA SER A 219 26.25 44.18 31.09
C SER A 219 27.51 44.40 31.92
N GLY A 220 28.70 44.27 31.31
CA GLY A 220 29.98 44.62 31.91
C GLY A 220 30.49 43.58 32.91
N PHE A 221 31.75 43.16 32.75
CA PHE A 221 32.44 42.31 33.72
C PHE A 221 32.73 43.11 35.01
N SER A 222 31.81 43.11 35.97
CA SER A 222 32.05 43.70 37.28
C SER A 222 32.83 42.72 38.19
N ALA A 223 33.84 43.19 38.91
CA ALA A 223 34.63 42.37 39.85
C ALA A 223 33.77 41.76 40.98
N GLY A 224 32.57 42.29 41.23
CA GLY A 224 31.56 41.69 42.10
C GLY A 224 30.91 40.44 41.50
N ALA A 225 30.75 40.36 40.18
CA ALA A 225 30.10 39.23 39.49
C ALA A 225 30.99 37.99 39.41
N LEU A 226 32.33 38.15 39.45
CA LEU A 226 33.26 37.02 39.58
C LEU A 226 33.27 36.40 40.98
N LYS A 227 32.90 37.16 42.03
CA LYS A 227 32.86 36.68 43.43
C LYS A 227 31.59 35.91 43.78
N SER A 228 30.49 36.19 43.11
CA SER A 228 29.26 35.39 43.21
C SER A 228 29.29 34.32 42.12
N GLU A 229 29.69 33.07 42.39
CA GLU A 229 29.75 31.97 41.39
C GLU A 229 28.49 31.92 40.47
N PRO A 230 28.48 32.57 39.29
CA PRO A 230 27.27 32.74 38.49
C PRO A 230 26.97 31.47 37.70
N LYS A 231 28.01 30.66 37.47
CA LYS A 231 27.97 29.42 36.69
C LYS A 231 27.13 28.36 37.37
N SER A 232 27.31 28.13 38.66
CA SER A 232 26.49 27.17 39.43
C SER A 232 25.01 27.59 39.48
N ALA A 233 24.75 28.88 39.72
CA ALA A 233 23.38 29.40 39.74
C ALA A 233 22.69 29.36 38.35
N ALA A 234 23.43 29.64 37.27
CA ALA A 234 22.90 29.57 35.92
C ALA A 234 22.71 28.12 35.43
N GLU A 235 23.62 27.21 35.78
CA GLU A 235 23.48 25.78 35.49
C GLU A 235 22.30 25.18 36.25
N ALA A 236 22.08 25.55 37.51
CA ALA A 236 20.90 25.16 38.28
C ALA A 236 19.61 25.69 37.64
N TYR A 237 19.59 26.96 37.22
CA TYR A 237 18.45 27.56 36.53
C TYR A 237 18.14 26.87 35.20
N ALA A 238 19.17 26.63 34.37
CA ALA A 238 19.02 25.97 33.07
C ALA A 238 18.51 24.52 33.22
N ARG A 239 18.98 23.78 34.23
CA ARG A 239 18.48 22.42 34.52
C ARG A 239 17.00 22.43 34.89
N VAL A 240 16.58 23.27 35.83
CA VAL A 240 15.17 23.35 36.26
C VAL A 240 14.26 23.78 35.09
N LYS A 241 14.70 24.74 34.28
CA LYS A 241 13.95 25.19 33.09
C LYS A 241 13.83 24.10 32.02
N ALA A 242 14.89 23.32 31.80
CA ALA A 242 14.85 22.16 30.91
C ALA A 242 13.91 21.06 31.41
N GLU A 243 13.88 20.81 32.73
CA GLU A 243 12.96 19.87 33.36
C GLU A 243 11.50 20.30 33.21
N ILE A 244 11.19 21.59 33.40
CA ILE A 244 9.86 22.16 33.16
C ILE A 244 9.43 21.95 31.70
N ALA A 245 10.28 22.32 30.74
CA ALA A 245 9.98 22.15 29.32
C ALA A 245 9.72 20.68 28.96
N SER A 246 10.52 19.75 29.51
CA SER A 246 10.33 18.33 29.28
C SER A 246 9.02 17.79 29.87
N THR A 247 8.62 18.32 31.05
CA THR A 247 7.39 17.95 31.75
C THR A 247 6.17 18.52 31.03
N GLU A 248 6.26 19.76 30.52
CA GLU A 248 5.21 20.40 29.70
C GLU A 248 4.95 19.65 28.39
N VAL A 249 5.99 19.19 27.70
CA VAL A 249 5.84 18.34 26.50
C VAL A 249 5.15 17.02 26.86
N ARG A 250 5.55 16.39 27.96
CA ARG A 250 4.95 15.13 28.43
C ARG A 250 3.47 15.32 28.78
N LEU A 251 3.14 16.39 29.50
CA LEU A 251 1.77 16.74 29.88
C LEU A 251 0.92 17.10 28.65
N GLY A 252 1.50 17.79 27.66
CA GLY A 252 0.87 18.07 26.37
C GLY A 252 0.55 16.80 25.56
N SER A 253 1.41 15.79 25.61
CA SER A 253 1.11 14.47 25.02
C SER A 253 -0.01 13.74 25.77
N LEU A 254 0.01 13.72 27.11
CA LEU A 254 -0.98 13.04 27.94
C LEU A 254 -2.37 13.66 27.80
N ARG A 255 -2.48 14.99 27.73
CA ARG A 255 -3.74 15.71 27.50
C ARG A 255 -4.37 15.45 26.13
N ARG A 256 -3.59 15.04 25.12
CA ARG A 256 -4.16 14.63 23.83
C ARG A 256 -4.76 13.24 23.86
N THR A 257 -4.29 12.37 24.76
CA THR A 257 -4.67 10.96 24.80
C THR A 257 -5.62 10.61 25.94
N LEU A 258 -5.67 11.41 27.00
CA LEU A 258 -6.40 11.15 28.23
C LEU A 258 -7.26 12.35 28.63
N THR A 259 -8.35 12.09 29.37
CA THR A 259 -9.22 13.10 29.97
C THR A 259 -8.51 13.85 31.10
N GLU A 260 -8.81 15.15 31.27
CA GLU A 260 -8.14 16.04 32.24
C GLU A 260 -8.19 15.57 33.71
N THR A 261 -9.13 14.69 34.04
CA THR A 261 -9.31 14.11 35.37
C THR A 261 -8.47 12.86 35.65
N ALA A 262 -7.70 12.38 34.66
CA ALA A 262 -6.85 11.21 34.83
C ALA A 262 -5.79 11.44 35.93
N PRO A 263 -5.55 10.45 36.82
CA PRO A 263 -4.59 10.58 37.92
C PRO A 263 -3.17 10.88 37.45
N GLU A 264 -2.81 10.41 36.25
CA GLU A 264 -1.51 10.66 35.61
C GLU A 264 -1.32 12.14 35.23
N ILE A 265 -2.38 12.81 34.77
CA ILE A 265 -2.34 14.25 34.47
C ILE A 265 -2.24 15.06 35.75
N GLN A 266 -2.94 14.65 36.82
CA GLN A 266 -2.86 15.32 38.13
C GLN A 266 -1.45 15.22 38.72
N GLN A 267 -0.82 14.05 38.66
CA GLN A 267 0.55 13.85 39.11
C GLN A 267 1.54 14.74 38.36
N GLN A 268 1.47 14.77 37.03
CA GLN A 268 2.37 15.60 36.21
C GLN A 268 2.12 17.09 36.41
N THR A 269 0.88 17.51 36.64
CA THR A 269 0.54 18.91 36.95
C THR A 269 1.11 19.34 38.31
N ALA A 270 1.09 18.46 39.31
CA ALA A 270 1.69 18.71 40.63
C ALA A 270 3.22 18.78 40.56
N VAL A 271 3.86 17.93 39.75
CA VAL A 271 5.32 18.01 39.50
C VAL A 271 5.67 19.33 38.84
N LEU A 272 4.91 19.73 37.80
CA LEU A 272 5.12 20.97 37.07
C LEU A 272 4.96 22.20 37.98
N SER A 273 3.95 22.24 38.86
CA SER A 273 3.77 23.35 39.80
C SER A 273 4.90 23.41 40.84
N GLY A 274 5.41 22.26 41.30
CA GLY A 274 6.59 22.19 42.17
C GLY A 274 7.87 22.68 41.48
N LEU A 275 8.10 22.30 40.22
CA LEU A 275 9.24 22.80 39.45
C LEU A 275 9.14 24.32 39.20
N ARG A 276 7.92 24.84 38.93
CA ARG A 276 7.69 26.28 38.79
C ARG A 276 7.95 27.06 40.08
N SER A 277 7.61 26.51 41.24
CA SER A 277 7.91 27.18 42.52
C SER A 277 9.42 27.18 42.81
N GLN A 278 10.13 26.10 42.44
CA GLN A 278 11.60 26.06 42.51
C GLN A 278 12.23 27.10 41.57
N LEU A 279 11.72 27.23 40.35
CA LEU A 279 12.17 28.27 39.40
C LEU A 279 11.94 29.68 39.96
N ALA A 280 10.76 29.95 40.54
CA ALA A 280 10.45 31.24 41.16
C ALA A 280 11.39 31.59 42.33
N GLY A 281 11.82 30.60 43.13
CA GLY A 281 12.83 30.79 44.17
C GLY A 281 14.22 31.11 43.62
N LEU A 282 14.58 30.57 42.44
CA LEU A 282 15.82 30.89 41.74
C LEU A 282 15.76 32.24 41.01
N GLU A 283 14.56 32.73 40.69
CA GLU A 283 14.29 34.03 40.04
C GLU A 283 14.12 35.18 41.04
N GLN A 284 14.02 34.88 42.34
CA GLN A 284 13.81 35.89 43.36
C GLN A 284 14.93 36.95 43.30
N PRO A 285 14.59 38.26 43.24
CA PRO A 285 15.57 39.31 43.03
C PRO A 285 16.46 39.39 44.27
N LEU A 286 17.69 38.86 44.14
CA LEU A 286 18.78 39.15 45.07
C LEU A 286 18.97 40.66 45.07
N GLN A 287 18.57 41.33 46.15
CA GLN A 287 18.61 42.77 46.24
C GLN A 287 20.05 43.31 46.16
N ALA A 288 20.17 44.36 45.33
CA ALA A 288 21.16 45.42 45.31
C ALA A 288 22.58 45.12 44.75
N GLY A 289 22.76 45.59 43.50
CA GLY A 289 23.97 46.31 43.09
C GLY A 289 24.61 45.79 41.81
N GLY A 290 24.28 46.37 40.64
CA GLY A 290 25.02 46.31 39.35
C GLY A 290 25.25 44.94 38.68
N ASN A 291 25.25 43.86 39.45
CA ASN A 291 25.50 42.47 39.08
C ASN A 291 24.25 41.75 38.56
N GLN A 292 23.05 42.30 38.80
CA GLN A 292 21.78 41.64 38.48
C GLN A 292 21.55 41.57 36.96
N ASP A 293 22.01 42.59 36.22
CA ASP A 293 21.97 42.63 34.76
C ASP A 293 22.98 41.65 34.15
N TYR A 294 24.14 41.47 34.80
CA TYR A 294 25.13 40.47 34.37
C TYR A 294 24.64 39.04 34.62
N VAL A 295 24.11 38.74 35.81
CA VAL A 295 23.62 37.40 36.14
C VAL A 295 22.43 37.01 35.26
N SER A 296 21.49 37.92 35.00
CA SER A 296 20.35 37.65 34.11
C SER A 296 20.79 37.47 32.66
N ALA A 297 21.67 38.33 32.13
CA ALA A 297 22.23 38.17 30.80
C ALA A 297 23.06 36.87 30.66
N TYR A 298 23.76 36.46 31.73
CA TYR A 298 24.54 35.23 31.73
C TYR A 298 23.65 33.98 31.75
N ARG A 299 22.55 34.01 32.50
CA ARG A 299 21.52 32.94 32.47
C ARG A 299 20.90 32.81 31.08
N GLU A 300 20.54 33.93 30.45
CA GLU A 300 19.96 33.92 29.11
C GLU A 300 20.96 33.45 28.06
N TYR A 301 22.22 33.90 28.13
CA TYR A 301 23.30 33.39 27.27
C TYR A 301 23.45 31.88 27.41
N LYS A 302 23.54 31.36 28.65
CA LYS A 302 23.67 29.93 28.90
C LYS A 302 22.45 29.15 28.42
N TYR A 303 21.25 29.69 28.57
CA TYR A 303 20.03 29.11 28.04
C TYR A 303 20.07 28.99 26.51
N GLN A 304 20.39 30.07 25.80
CA GLN A 304 20.48 30.05 24.34
C GLN A 304 21.63 29.15 23.83
N GLU A 305 22.75 29.10 24.55
CA GLU A 305 23.89 28.24 24.24
C GLU A 305 23.48 26.75 24.33
N THR A 306 22.83 26.35 25.42
CA THR A 306 22.34 24.97 25.57
C THR A 306 21.28 24.60 24.53
N LEU A 307 20.35 25.50 24.20
CA LEU A 307 19.38 25.26 23.13
C LEU A 307 20.05 25.09 21.78
N PHE A 308 21.05 25.92 21.47
CA PHE A 308 21.81 25.85 20.24
C PHE A 308 22.52 24.49 20.11
N GLU A 309 23.19 24.03 21.16
CA GLU A 309 23.84 22.71 21.17
C GLU A 309 22.85 21.56 20.96
N VAL A 310 21.68 21.61 21.62
CA VAL A 310 20.63 20.60 21.47
C VAL A 310 20.09 20.60 20.04
N TYR A 311 19.71 21.75 19.48
CA TYR A 311 19.19 21.83 18.12
C TYR A 311 20.24 21.50 17.07
N ALA A 312 21.50 21.88 17.27
CA ALA A 312 22.59 21.53 16.35
C ALA A 312 22.77 20.00 16.30
N ARG A 313 22.77 19.35 17.47
CA ARG A 313 22.86 17.88 17.55
C ARG A 313 21.66 17.20 16.90
N GLN A 314 20.44 17.68 17.13
CA GLN A 314 19.23 17.13 16.52
C GLN A 314 19.16 17.39 15.01
N PHE A 315 19.65 18.54 14.54
CA PHE A 315 19.75 18.85 13.11
C PHE A 315 20.72 17.90 12.40
N GLU A 316 21.91 17.66 12.96
CA GLU A 316 22.86 16.71 12.37
C GLU A 316 22.28 15.28 12.36
N LEU A 317 21.59 14.85 13.42
CA LEU A 317 20.87 13.57 13.43
C LEU A 317 19.80 13.53 12.34
N ALA A 318 18.94 14.55 12.24
CA ALA A 318 17.89 14.62 11.23
C ALA A 318 18.45 14.65 9.79
N LYS A 319 19.59 15.32 9.58
CA LYS A 319 20.30 15.36 8.29
C LYS A 319 20.90 14.01 7.92
N MET A 320 21.44 13.27 8.90
CA MET A 320 21.91 11.89 8.69
C MET A 320 20.74 10.95 8.39
N ASP A 321 19.61 11.11 9.08
CA ASP A 321 18.40 10.33 8.84
C ASP A 321 17.81 10.61 7.47
N GLU A 322 17.74 11.87 7.03
CA GLU A 322 17.29 12.26 5.68
C GLU A 322 18.18 11.62 4.60
N ALA A 323 19.50 11.64 4.78
CA ALA A 323 20.44 11.01 3.87
C ALA A 323 20.27 9.48 3.80
N ARG A 324 19.78 8.84 4.87
CA ARG A 324 19.48 7.39 4.94
C ARG A 324 18.10 7.03 4.41
N GLU A 325 17.11 7.89 4.61
CA GLU A 325 15.70 7.65 4.28
C GLU A 325 15.39 7.85 2.78
N GLY A 326 16.39 8.20 1.97
CA GLY A 326 16.28 8.21 0.52
C GLY A 326 15.63 6.92 0.03
N THR A 327 14.41 7.02 -0.49
CA THR A 327 13.60 5.91 -0.97
C THR A 327 14.21 5.41 -2.27
N LEU A 328 15.31 4.67 -2.16
CA LEU A 328 16.02 4.16 -3.32
C LEU A 328 15.21 2.98 -3.87
N ILE A 329 14.24 3.27 -4.74
CA ILE A 329 13.54 2.24 -5.50
C ILE A 329 14.59 1.54 -6.36
N GLN A 330 15.01 0.36 -5.92
CA GLN A 330 16.01 -0.43 -6.63
C GLN A 330 15.33 -1.27 -7.68
N VAL A 331 15.79 -1.10 -8.92
CA VAL A 331 15.37 -1.97 -10.03
C VAL A 331 16.19 -3.24 -9.90
N LEU A 332 15.51 -4.36 -9.65
CA LEU A 332 16.16 -5.67 -9.61
C LEU A 332 16.41 -6.17 -11.03
N ASP A 333 15.38 -6.09 -11.87
CA ASP A 333 15.44 -6.56 -13.25
C ASP A 333 14.74 -5.56 -14.19
N PRO A 334 15.49 -4.87 -15.07
CA PRO A 334 14.91 -3.98 -16.06
C PRO A 334 14.23 -4.79 -17.17
N ALA A 335 13.12 -4.28 -17.70
CA ALA A 335 12.43 -4.93 -18.80
C ALA A 335 13.29 -4.91 -20.07
N THR A 336 13.51 -6.08 -20.66
CA THR A 336 14.14 -6.27 -21.97
C THR A 336 13.08 -6.60 -23.02
N PRO A 337 13.31 -6.29 -24.31
CA PRO A 337 12.39 -6.66 -25.38
C PRO A 337 12.22 -8.18 -25.45
N PRO A 338 11.00 -8.72 -25.33
CA PRO A 338 10.78 -10.15 -25.32
C PRO A 338 10.98 -10.78 -26.71
N GLU A 339 11.70 -11.90 -26.75
CA GLU A 339 11.98 -12.63 -28.00
C GLU A 339 10.79 -13.48 -28.49
N LYS A 340 9.91 -13.89 -27.57
CA LYS A 340 8.77 -14.78 -27.88
C LYS A 340 7.45 -14.07 -27.64
N ARG A 341 6.48 -14.34 -28.53
CA ARG A 341 5.09 -13.89 -28.37
C ARG A 341 4.45 -14.53 -27.13
N SER A 342 3.76 -13.72 -26.33
CA SER A 342 3.05 -14.17 -25.13
C SER A 342 1.63 -14.65 -25.44
N LYS A 343 0.93 -13.96 -26.34
CA LYS A 343 -0.44 -14.27 -26.75
C LYS A 343 -0.65 -14.02 -28.26
N PRO A 344 -1.67 -14.65 -28.87
CA PRO A 344 -2.45 -15.78 -28.36
C PRO A 344 -1.65 -17.10 -28.37
N ARG A 345 -1.87 -17.95 -27.37
CA ARG A 345 -1.34 -19.32 -27.36
C ARG A 345 -2.17 -20.20 -28.32
N ARG A 346 -1.83 -20.13 -29.61
CA ARG A 346 -2.61 -20.73 -30.70
C ARG A 346 -2.91 -22.22 -30.49
N SER A 347 -1.96 -22.98 -29.95
CA SER A 347 -2.14 -24.41 -29.66
C SER A 347 -3.15 -24.68 -28.53
N THR A 348 -3.16 -23.87 -27.47
CA THR A 348 -4.11 -24.06 -26.37
C THR A 348 -5.52 -23.64 -26.77
N ILE A 349 -5.66 -22.63 -27.65
CA ILE A 349 -6.96 -22.23 -28.21
C ILE A 349 -7.52 -23.35 -29.10
N ALA A 350 -6.69 -23.90 -29.99
CA ALA A 350 -7.10 -25.00 -30.87
C ALA A 350 -7.51 -26.26 -30.08
N ALA A 351 -6.72 -26.63 -29.07
CA ALA A 351 -7.01 -27.76 -28.20
C ALA A 351 -8.30 -27.54 -27.39
N GLY A 352 -8.48 -26.34 -26.81
CA GLY A 352 -9.69 -25.98 -26.08
C GLY A 352 -10.93 -26.00 -26.95
N ALA A 353 -10.87 -25.43 -28.16
CA ALA A 353 -11.97 -25.46 -29.13
C ALA A 353 -12.33 -26.89 -29.51
N ALA A 354 -11.35 -27.72 -29.87
CA ALA A 354 -11.58 -29.12 -30.21
C ALA A 354 -12.25 -29.90 -29.06
N PHE A 355 -11.80 -29.66 -27.82
CA PHE A 355 -12.35 -30.31 -26.62
C PHE A 355 -13.78 -29.87 -26.31
N VAL A 356 -14.07 -28.57 -26.37
CA VAL A 356 -15.43 -28.04 -26.15
C VAL A 356 -16.39 -28.56 -27.22
N THR A 357 -15.98 -28.54 -28.49
CA THR A 357 -16.78 -29.10 -29.58
C THR A 357 -17.01 -30.60 -29.38
N PHE A 358 -16.00 -31.35 -28.92
CA PHE A 358 -16.14 -32.78 -28.63
C PHE A 358 -17.20 -33.03 -27.55
N LEU A 359 -17.15 -32.29 -26.44
CA LEU A 359 -18.12 -32.40 -25.35
C LEU A 359 -19.54 -32.04 -25.78
N LEU A 360 -19.71 -30.92 -26.50
CA LEU A 360 -21.02 -30.49 -27.00
C LEU A 360 -21.63 -31.50 -27.96
N LEU A 361 -20.82 -32.09 -28.84
CA LEU A 361 -21.29 -33.12 -29.76
C LEU A 361 -21.65 -34.41 -29.02
N CYS A 362 -20.86 -34.82 -28.02
CA CYS A 362 -21.22 -35.96 -27.17
C CYS A 362 -22.58 -35.74 -26.48
N LEU A 363 -22.81 -34.56 -25.90
CA LEU A 363 -24.10 -34.21 -25.28
C LEU A 363 -25.26 -34.13 -26.30
N PHE A 364 -25.00 -33.59 -27.49
CA PHE A 364 -26.01 -33.52 -28.55
C PHE A 364 -26.44 -34.91 -29.02
N PHE A 365 -25.47 -35.81 -29.22
CA PHE A 365 -25.76 -37.17 -29.70
C PHE A 365 -26.42 -38.03 -28.63
N THR A 366 -26.06 -37.90 -27.35
CA THR A 366 -26.79 -38.58 -26.27
C THR A 366 -28.23 -38.09 -26.19
N ARG A 367 -28.45 -36.77 -26.20
CA ARG A 367 -29.80 -36.18 -26.17
C ARG A 367 -30.63 -36.59 -27.38
N ARG A 368 -30.03 -36.67 -28.57
CA ARG A 368 -30.70 -37.17 -29.78
C ARG A 368 -31.07 -38.64 -29.65
N HIS A 369 -30.19 -39.47 -29.09
CA HIS A 369 -30.47 -40.89 -28.90
C HIS A 369 -31.65 -41.12 -27.94
N PHE A 370 -31.73 -40.38 -26.83
CA PHE A 370 -32.88 -40.45 -25.92
C PHE A 370 -34.19 -40.03 -26.59
N ARG A 371 -34.19 -38.98 -27.43
CA ARG A 371 -35.38 -38.54 -28.19
C ARG A 371 -35.86 -39.56 -29.21
N THR A 372 -34.98 -40.38 -29.79
CA THR A 372 -35.35 -41.40 -30.77
C THR A 372 -35.81 -42.73 -30.15
N THR A 373 -35.54 -42.95 -28.85
CA THR A 373 -35.95 -44.17 -28.13
C THR A 373 -37.26 -43.96 -27.36
N THR A 374 -37.70 -42.71 -27.19
CA THR A 374 -38.97 -42.33 -26.52
C THR A 374 -40.11 -42.01 -27.49
N ALA A 375 -39.84 -42.05 -28.80
CA ALA A 375 -40.84 -42.02 -29.87
C ALA A 375 -40.91 -43.41 -30.49
#